data_AF-A0A2V9AVI2-F1
#
_entry.id   AF-A0A2V9AVI2-F1
#
_cell.length_a   1.000
_cell.length_b   1.000
_cell.length_c   1.000
_cell.angle_alpha   90.00
_cell.angle_beta   90.00
_cell.angle_gamma   90.00
#
_symmetry.space_group_name_H-M   'P 1'
#
loop_
_entity.id
_entity.type
_entity.pdbx_description
1 polymer ?
#
loop_
_entity_poly.entity_id
_entity_poly.type
_entity_poly.pdbx_seq_one_letter_code
_entity_poly.pdbx_strand_id
1 'polypeptide(L)'
;MTKADILLLFEYDCWANNRVLQAASALSDEQFARDTLVHIIGGEWGWLTYWKENSPSPAFLADLWDRHDALFYPDRFPNVAAVRSKWAEVEKERTEFVSCVTEEALTRMLIVRTKHVSLGRCSTW
;
A
#
# COMPACT_ATOMS: atom_id res chain seq x y z
N MET A 1 -10.68 -14.49 -7.01
CA MET A 1 -11.21 -13.11 -7.02
C MET A 1 -11.24 -12.64 -8.47
N THR A 2 -12.33 -12.01 -8.87
CA THR A 2 -12.50 -11.36 -10.19
C THR A 2 -11.93 -9.93 -10.14
N LYS A 3 -11.75 -9.28 -11.29
CA LYS A 3 -11.42 -7.84 -11.33
C LYS A 3 -12.42 -6.98 -10.55
N ALA A 4 -13.71 -7.31 -10.59
CA ALA A 4 -14.73 -6.59 -9.84
C ALA A 4 -14.52 -6.70 -8.32
N ASP A 5 -14.16 -7.88 -7.83
CA ASP A 5 -13.85 -8.08 -6.40
C ASP A 5 -12.64 -7.23 -5.98
N ILE A 6 -11.61 -7.16 -6.83
CA ILE A 6 -10.41 -6.35 -6.56
C ILE A 6 -10.76 -4.87 -6.51
N LEU A 7 -11.54 -4.36 -7.47
CA LEU A 7 -11.99 -2.97 -7.47
C LEU A 7 -12.77 -2.64 -6.19
N LEU A 8 -13.70 -3.51 -5.79
CA LEU A 8 -14.47 -3.34 -4.57
C LEU A 8 -13.59 -3.29 -3.31
N LEU A 9 -12.56 -4.13 -3.22
CA LEU A 9 -11.62 -4.10 -2.10
C LEU A 9 -10.82 -2.79 -2.04
N PHE A 10 -10.37 -2.25 -3.17
CA PHE A 10 -9.66 -0.97 -3.20
C PHE A 10 -10.57 0.25 -2.95
N GLU A 11 -11.83 0.18 -3.36
CA GLU A 11 -12.85 1.18 -3.00
C GLU A 11 -13.12 1.17 -1.48
N TYR A 12 -13.24 -0.03 -0.90
CA TYR A 12 -13.38 -0.19 0.54
C TYR A 12 -12.15 0.35 1.29
N ASP A 13 -10.95 0.05 0.81
CA ASP A 13 -9.70 0.54 1.39
C ASP A 13 -9.61 2.07 1.37
N CYS A 14 -10.00 2.70 0.25
CA CYS A 14 -10.13 4.16 0.16
C CYS A 14 -11.11 4.71 1.21
N TRP A 15 -12.29 4.09 1.35
CA TRP A 15 -13.26 4.51 2.35
C TRP A 15 -12.71 4.37 3.79
N ALA A 16 -12.06 3.25 4.10
CA ALA A 16 -11.50 2.95 5.42
C ALA A 16 -10.37 3.92 5.78
N ASN A 17 -9.45 4.15 4.86
CA ASN A 17 -8.34 5.11 5.02
C ASN A 17 -8.87 6.53 5.28
N ASN A 18 -9.90 6.96 4.55
CA ASN A 18 -10.55 8.24 4.79
C ASN A 18 -11.17 8.35 6.19
N ARG A 19 -11.73 7.26 6.75
CA ARG A 19 -12.24 7.25 8.13
C ARG A 19 -11.12 7.36 9.15
N VAL A 20 -10.04 6.63 8.96
CA VAL A 20 -8.86 6.66 9.84
C VAL A 20 -8.24 8.05 9.84
N LEU A 21 -8.03 8.67 8.65
CA LEU A 21 -7.50 10.02 8.54
C LEU A 21 -8.43 11.07 9.16
N GLN A 22 -9.74 10.92 9.00
CA GLN A 22 -10.70 11.81 9.65
C GLN A 22 -10.61 11.70 11.18
N ALA A 23 -10.54 10.50 11.74
CA ALA A 23 -10.38 10.32 13.18
C ALA A 23 -9.06 10.92 13.69
N ALA A 24 -7.95 10.66 12.97
CA ALA A 24 -6.65 11.21 13.30
C ALA A 24 -6.60 12.74 13.23
N SER A 25 -7.46 13.38 12.42
CA SER A 25 -7.52 14.84 12.31
C SER A 25 -7.93 15.56 13.60
N ALA A 26 -8.59 14.86 14.52
CA ALA A 26 -9.04 15.42 15.79
C ALA A 26 -7.98 15.32 16.90
N LEU A 27 -6.85 14.66 16.64
CA LEU A 27 -5.78 14.46 17.63
C LEU A 27 -4.81 15.65 17.64
N SER A 28 -4.28 15.98 18.81
CA SER A 28 -3.11 16.86 18.92
C SER A 28 -1.85 16.14 18.45
N ASP A 29 -0.78 16.89 18.18
CA ASP A 29 0.52 16.31 17.78
C ASP A 29 1.08 15.34 18.84
N GLU A 30 0.78 15.55 20.13
CA GLU A 30 1.18 14.65 21.22
C GLU A 30 0.37 13.33 21.25
N GLN A 31 -0.88 13.37 20.79
CA GLN A 31 -1.77 12.20 20.73
C GLN A 31 -1.70 11.47 19.38
N PHE A 32 -0.97 12.04 18.42
CA PHE A 32 -0.93 11.59 17.05
C PHE A 32 -0.32 10.19 16.96
N ALA A 33 -1.14 9.20 16.56
CA ALA A 33 -0.73 7.82 16.30
C ALA A 33 0.07 7.70 14.99
N ARG A 34 1.16 8.45 14.90
CA ARG A 34 2.02 8.61 13.72
C ARG A 34 2.47 7.28 13.13
N ASP A 35 2.99 6.40 13.97
CA ASP A 35 3.61 5.15 13.54
C ASP A 35 2.61 4.24 12.83
N THR A 36 1.37 4.15 13.34
CA THR A 36 0.32 3.32 12.72
C THR A 36 -0.08 3.86 11.35
N LEU A 37 -0.30 5.16 11.23
CA LEU A 37 -0.69 5.76 9.95
C LEU A 37 0.42 5.63 8.91
N VAL A 38 1.66 5.90 9.31
CA VAL A 38 2.83 5.78 8.44
C VAL A 38 3.07 4.32 8.04
N HIS A 39 2.80 3.36 8.94
CA HIS A 39 2.89 1.94 8.62
C HIS A 39 1.88 1.50 7.56
N ILE A 40 0.62 1.93 7.65
CA ILE A 40 -0.42 1.55 6.69
C ILE A 40 -0.06 2.05 5.29
N ILE A 41 0.18 3.35 5.14
CA ILE A 41 0.52 3.95 3.84
C ILE A 41 1.85 3.41 3.29
N GLY A 42 2.85 3.16 4.15
CA GLY A 42 4.12 2.57 3.75
C GLY A 42 3.92 1.16 3.18
N GLY A 43 3.11 0.34 3.86
CA GLY A 43 2.74 -0.99 3.38
C GLY A 43 2.03 -0.94 2.03
N GLU A 44 1.04 -0.05 1.86
CA GLU A 44 0.34 0.15 0.60
C GLU A 44 1.28 0.53 -0.53
N TRP A 45 2.16 1.52 -0.31
CA TRP A 45 3.13 1.96 -1.30
C TRP A 45 4.14 0.86 -1.65
N GLY A 46 4.62 0.13 -0.64
CA GLY A 46 5.58 -0.95 -0.82
C GLY A 46 5.02 -2.06 -1.71
N TRP A 47 3.82 -2.53 -1.40
CA TRP A 47 3.17 -3.56 -2.22
C TRP A 47 2.77 -3.06 -3.60
N LEU A 48 2.26 -1.84 -3.72
CA LEU A 48 1.97 -1.23 -5.01
C LEU A 48 3.20 -1.17 -5.92
N THR A 49 4.32 -0.69 -5.38
CA THR A 49 5.60 -0.60 -6.10
C THR A 49 6.07 -1.99 -6.52
N TYR A 50 5.93 -2.97 -5.63
CA TYR A 50 6.30 -4.35 -5.92
C TYR A 50 5.43 -4.97 -7.03
N TRP A 51 4.12 -4.71 -7.04
CA TRP A 51 3.21 -5.25 -8.04
C TRP A 51 3.34 -4.59 -9.42
N LYS A 52 3.80 -3.34 -9.47
CA LYS A 52 4.11 -2.63 -10.71
C LYS A 52 5.38 -3.15 -11.39
N GLU A 53 6.27 -3.80 -10.65
CA GLU A 53 7.44 -4.44 -11.23
C GLU A 53 7.03 -5.66 -12.05
N ASN A 54 7.59 -5.80 -13.26
CA ASN A 54 7.20 -6.86 -14.19
C ASN A 54 7.71 -8.23 -13.73
N SER A 55 8.95 -8.24 -13.22
CA SER A 55 9.65 -9.46 -12.81
C SER A 55 10.46 -9.21 -11.52
N PRO A 56 9.79 -9.02 -10.37
CA PRO A 56 10.47 -8.68 -9.13
C PRO A 56 11.35 -9.83 -8.65
N SER A 57 12.60 -9.51 -8.29
CA SER A 57 13.57 -10.46 -7.73
C SER A 57 13.69 -10.30 -6.22
N PRO A 58 14.27 -11.28 -5.49
CA PRO A 58 14.59 -11.11 -4.07
C PRO A 58 15.51 -9.91 -3.80
N ALA A 59 16.43 -9.59 -4.72
CA ALA A 59 17.29 -8.41 -4.61
C ALA A 59 16.50 -7.11 -4.76
N PHE A 60 15.56 -7.05 -5.71
CA PHE A 60 14.64 -5.92 -5.84
C PHE A 60 13.78 -5.73 -4.58
N LEU A 61 13.28 -6.83 -4.00
CA LEU A 61 12.50 -6.77 -2.76
C LEU A 61 13.32 -6.21 -1.58
N ALA A 62 14.60 -6.57 -1.48
CA ALA A 62 15.49 -6.04 -0.44
C ALA A 62 15.70 -4.52 -0.62
N ASP A 63 16.08 -4.08 -1.83
CA ASP A 63 16.22 -2.65 -2.17
C ASP A 63 14.93 -1.86 -1.94
N LEU A 64 13.79 -2.45 -2.28
CA LEU A 64 12.49 -1.83 -2.07
C LEU A 64 12.20 -1.60 -0.59
N TRP A 65 12.59 -2.52 0.29
CA TRP A 65 12.40 -2.36 1.73
C TRP A 65 13.35 -1.33 2.33
N ASP A 66 14.59 -1.24 1.86
CA ASP A 66 15.49 -0.15 2.25
C ASP A 66 14.93 1.22 1.84
N ARG A 67 14.38 1.33 0.61
CA ARG A 67 13.71 2.56 0.14
C ARG A 67 12.43 2.86 0.91
N HIS A 68 11.63 1.84 1.20
CA HIS A 68 10.43 1.97 2.03
C HIS A 68 10.77 2.56 3.38
N ASP A 69 11.75 1.98 4.09
CA ASP A 69 12.10 2.42 5.44
C ASP A 69 12.63 3.85 5.44
N ALA A 70 13.38 4.26 4.41
CA ALA A 70 13.82 5.64 4.25
C ALA A 70 12.67 6.63 3.92
N LEU A 71 11.67 6.19 3.15
CA LEU A 71 10.54 7.03 2.73
C LEU A 71 9.46 7.15 3.82
N PHE A 72 9.21 6.07 4.54
CA PHE A 72 8.16 5.93 5.55
C PHE A 72 8.72 5.87 6.98
N TYR A 73 9.87 6.51 7.20
CA TYR A 73 10.39 6.71 8.54
C TYR A 73 9.49 7.70 9.32
N PRO A 74 8.97 7.34 10.52
CA PRO A 74 7.96 8.15 11.22
C PRO A 74 8.36 9.62 11.42
N ASP A 75 9.62 9.93 11.71
CA ASP A 75 10.06 11.31 11.98
C ASP A 75 9.94 12.24 10.75
N ARG A 76 9.72 11.69 9.55
CA ARG A 76 9.40 12.47 8.35
C ARG A 76 7.96 12.99 8.31
N PHE A 77 7.11 12.55 9.25
CA PHE A 77 5.68 12.84 9.29
C PHE A 77 5.31 13.52 10.62
N PRO A 78 5.71 14.78 10.83
CA PRO A 78 5.57 15.44 12.13
C PRO A 78 4.11 15.65 12.57
N ASN A 79 3.15 15.61 11.64
CA ASN A 79 1.74 15.83 11.92
C ASN A 79 0.83 15.11 10.91
N VAL A 80 -0.48 15.13 11.18
CA VAL A 80 -1.50 14.47 10.34
C VAL A 80 -1.54 15.06 8.92
N ALA A 81 -1.19 16.34 8.73
CA ALA A 81 -1.21 16.96 7.41
C ALA A 81 -0.11 16.39 6.49
N ALA A 82 1.09 16.15 7.02
CA ALA A 82 2.17 15.50 6.29
C ALA A 82 1.77 14.07 5.86
N VAL A 83 1.15 13.31 6.76
CA VAL A 83 0.62 11.97 6.45
C VAL A 83 -0.46 12.04 5.37
N ARG A 84 -1.43 12.95 5.50
CA ARG A 84 -2.49 13.14 4.49
C ARG A 84 -1.94 13.45 3.11
N SER A 85 -0.95 14.34 3.02
CA SER A 85 -0.34 14.71 1.74
C SER A 85 0.29 13.49 1.07
N LYS A 86 1.05 12.70 1.83
CA LYS A 86 1.66 11.49 1.28
C LYS A 86 0.61 10.45 0.89
N TRP A 87 -0.46 10.31 1.68
CA TRP A 87 -1.55 9.38 1.39
C TRP A 87 -2.23 9.68 0.07
N ALA A 88 -2.51 10.96 -0.20
CA ALA A 88 -3.09 11.38 -1.46
C ALA A 88 -2.21 11.02 -2.67
N GLU A 89 -0.88 11.11 -2.53
CA GLU A 89 0.05 10.67 -3.59
C GLU A 89 -0.06 9.16 -3.85
N VAL A 90 0.01 8.35 -2.79
CA VAL A 90 -0.04 6.88 -2.89
C VAL A 90 -1.40 6.41 -3.39
N GLU A 91 -2.48 7.01 -2.90
CA GLU A 91 -3.85 6.70 -3.32
C GLU A 91 -4.08 7.01 -4.80
N LYS A 92 -3.55 8.12 -5.31
CA LYS A 92 -3.60 8.45 -6.73
C LYS A 92 -2.90 7.37 -7.57
N GLU A 93 -1.67 7.02 -7.21
CA GLU A 93 -0.88 6.01 -7.92
C GLU A 93 -1.57 4.63 -7.87
N ARG A 94 -2.15 4.28 -6.72
CA ARG A 94 -2.90 3.05 -6.50
C ARG A 94 -4.15 3.00 -7.38
N THR A 95 -4.90 4.09 -7.43
CA THR A 95 -6.12 4.20 -8.26
C THR A 95 -5.79 4.04 -9.74
N GLU A 96 -4.73 4.70 -10.21
CA GLU A 96 -4.24 4.56 -11.59
C GLU A 96 -3.84 3.11 -11.89
N PHE A 97 -3.07 2.47 -11.00
CA PHE A 97 -2.67 1.07 -11.16
C PHE A 97 -3.88 0.12 -11.22
N VAL A 98 -4.79 0.21 -10.25
CA VAL A 98 -5.95 -0.68 -10.11
C VAL A 98 -6.88 -0.54 -11.33
N SER A 99 -7.03 0.66 -11.90
CA SER A 99 -7.83 0.87 -13.11
C SER A 99 -7.32 0.05 -14.31
N CYS A 100 -6.00 -0.15 -14.38
CA CYS A 100 -5.29 -0.86 -15.45
C CYS A 100 -5.10 -2.36 -15.19
N VAL A 101 -5.47 -2.88 -14.01
CA VAL A 101 -5.34 -4.31 -13.71
C VAL A 101 -6.23 -5.14 -14.63
N THR A 102 -5.65 -6.20 -15.21
CA THR A 102 -6.35 -7.18 -16.04
C THR A 102 -6.51 -8.51 -15.30
N GLU A 103 -7.41 -9.37 -15.77
CA GLU A 103 -7.60 -10.71 -15.21
C GLU A 103 -6.31 -11.55 -15.33
N GLU A 104 -5.56 -11.39 -16.42
CA GLU A 104 -4.26 -12.05 -16.60
C GLU A 104 -3.26 -11.60 -15.53
N ALA A 105 -3.21 -10.29 -15.24
CA ALA A 105 -2.33 -9.74 -14.19
C ALA A 105 -2.67 -10.32 -12.81
N LEU A 106 -3.95 -10.64 -12.53
CA LEU A 106 -4.36 -11.27 -11.28
C LEU A 106 -3.88 -12.72 -11.14
N THR A 107 -3.77 -13.43 -12.26
CA THR A 107 -3.30 -14.83 -12.28
C THR A 107 -1.77 -14.96 -12.29
N ARG A 108 -1.05 -13.85 -12.54
CA ARG A 108 0.41 -13.80 -12.50
C ARG A 108 0.95 -14.24 -11.13
N MET A 109 1.96 -15.11 -11.16
CA MET A 109 2.70 -15.54 -9.97
C MET A 109 3.87 -14.58 -9.71
N LEU A 110 4.00 -14.14 -8.47
CA LEU A 110 5.08 -13.29 -7.95
C LEU A 110 5.90 -14.08 -6.92
N ILE A 111 7.20 -13.79 -6.82
CA ILE A 111 8.10 -14.45 -5.85
C ILE A 111 8.43 -13.49 -4.71
N VAL A 112 7.71 -13.62 -3.61
CA VAL A 112 7.96 -12.85 -2.39
C VAL A 112 8.94 -13.63 -1.51
N ARG A 113 10.19 -13.15 -1.45
CA ARG A 113 11.32 -13.85 -0.80
C ARG A 113 11.53 -15.24 -1.42
N THR A 114 10.95 -16.28 -0.82
CA THR A 114 11.00 -17.67 -1.29
C THR A 114 9.62 -18.24 -1.60
N LYS A 115 8.54 -17.48 -1.37
CA LYS A 115 7.16 -17.91 -1.54
C LYS A 115 6.58 -17.41 -2.85
N HIS A 116 5.85 -18.27 -3.53
CA HIS A 116 5.10 -17.92 -4.72
C HIS A 116 3.69 -17.46 -4.31
N VAL A 117 3.29 -16.27 -4.75
CA VAL A 117 2.00 -15.64 -4.44
C VAL A 117 1.35 -15.20 -5.73
N SER A 118 0.03 -15.37 -5.87
CA SER A 118 -0.75 -14.76 -6.96
C SER A 118 -1.78 -13.82 -6.35
N LEU A 119 -2.02 -12.69 -7.00
CA LEU A 119 -2.99 -11.68 -6.54
C LEU A 119 -4.42 -12.24 -6.51
N GLY A 120 -4.77 -13.12 -7.46
CA GLY A 120 -6.11 -13.71 -7.57
C GLY A 120 -6.34 -14.97 -6.73
N ARG A 121 -5.28 -15.57 -6.15
CA ARG A 121 -5.36 -16.80 -5.35
C ARG A 121 -5.13 -16.49 -3.87
N CYS A 122 -6.20 -16.58 -3.08
CA CYS A 122 -6.08 -16.64 -1.64
C CYS A 122 -5.52 -18.04 -1.29
N SER A 123 -4.23 -18.11 -0.96
CA SER A 123 -3.65 -19.32 -0.38
C SER A 123 -4.30 -19.51 0.98
N THR A 124 -5.06 -20.57 1.17
CA THR A 124 -5.50 -21.01 2.50
C THR A 124 -4.25 -21.22 3.36
N TRP A 125 -4.13 -20.42 4.42
CA TRP A 125 -3.07 -20.52 5.42
C TRP A 125 -3.23 -21.77 6.28
#